data_AF-A0A7X8HI37-F1
#
_entry.id   AF-A0A7X8HI37-F1
#
_cell.length_a   1.000
_cell.length_b   1.000
_cell.length_c   1.000
_cell.angle_alpha   90.00
_cell.angle_beta   90.00
_cell.angle_gamma   90.00
#
_symmetry.space_group_name_H-M   'P 1'
#
loop_
_entity.id
_entity.type
_entity.pdbx_description
1 polymer ?
#
loop_
_entity_poly.entity_id
_entity_poly.type
_entity_poly.pdbx_seq_one_letter_code
_entity_poly.pdbx_strand_id
1 'polypeptide(L)' 'ATFSGSFSLLRGDYAIGEGAWSKFDIVANDVRIDFTIIATP' A
#
# COMPACT_ATOMS: atom_id res chain seq x y z
N ALA A 1 -15.87 9.58 -15.33
CA ALA A 1 -14.47 10.06 -15.41
C ALA A 1 -13.53 8.97 -14.89
N THR A 2 -12.31 8.86 -15.39
CA THR A 2 -11.33 7.85 -14.92
C THR A 2 -10.11 8.54 -14.33
N PHE A 3 -9.70 8.12 -13.14
CA PHE A 3 -8.54 8.64 -12.42
C PHE A 3 -7.58 7.51 -12.12
N SER A 4 -6.35 7.61 -12.61
CA SER A 4 -5.29 6.64 -12.31
C SER A 4 -4.13 7.35 -11.64
N GLY A 5 -3.45 6.64 -10.75
CA GLY A 5 -2.33 7.21 -10.00
C GLY A 5 -1.68 6.18 -9.10
N SER A 6 -0.75 6.66 -8.29
CA SER A 6 -0.03 5.82 -7.34
C SER A 6 0.41 6.61 -6.13
N PHE A 7 0.52 5.94 -4.99
CA PHE A 7 1.20 6.47 -3.82
C PHE A 7 1.91 5.33 -3.08
N SER A 8 2.89 5.67 -2.23
CA SER A 8 3.51 4.72 -1.31
C SER A 8 3.01 4.94 0.11
N LEU A 9 2.91 3.87 0.87
CA LEU A 9 2.71 3.90 2.32
C LEU A 9 3.75 3.03 3.01
N LEU A 10 3.98 3.29 4.30
CA LEU A 10 4.74 2.40 5.16
C LEU A 10 3.77 1.46 5.88
N ARG A 11 3.86 0.16 5.63
CA ARG A 11 2.92 -0.81 6.21
C ARG A 11 2.97 -0.84 7.75
N GLY A 12 4.12 -0.50 8.33
CA GLY A 12 4.32 -0.40 9.77
C GLY A 12 3.50 0.70 10.44
N ASP A 13 3.19 1.80 9.73
CA ASP A 13 2.37 2.89 10.26
C ASP A 13 0.92 2.46 10.53
N TYR A 14 0.50 1.33 9.94
CA TYR A 14 -0.86 0.80 9.99
C TYR A 14 -0.94 -0.60 10.63
N ALA A 15 0.13 -1.08 11.27
CA ALA A 15 0.23 -2.42 11.87
C ALA A 15 -0.11 -3.57 10.88
N ILE A 16 0.27 -3.41 9.61
CA ILE A 16 0.05 -4.42 8.57
C ILE A 16 1.27 -5.35 8.47
N GLY A 17 1.04 -6.65 8.66
CA GLY A 17 2.07 -7.68 8.60
C GLY A 17 2.85 -7.82 9.91
N GLU A 18 2.14 -8.12 10.99
CA GLU A 18 2.69 -8.27 12.34
C GLU A 18 3.21 -9.70 12.63
N GLY A 19 3.80 -9.87 13.83
CA GLY A 19 4.35 -11.15 14.28
C GLY A 19 5.57 -11.56 13.48
N ALA A 20 5.54 -12.76 12.89
CA ALA A 20 6.63 -13.28 12.06
C ALA A 20 6.94 -12.39 10.83
N TRP A 21 5.99 -11.56 10.41
CA TRP A 21 6.13 -10.67 9.24
C TRP A 21 6.52 -9.24 9.61
N SER A 22 6.72 -8.94 10.90
CA SER A 22 7.02 -7.58 11.38
C SER A 22 8.37 -7.04 10.90
N LYS A 23 9.31 -7.91 10.52
CA LYS A 23 10.66 -7.51 10.14
C LYS A 23 10.72 -7.06 8.67
N PHE A 24 11.33 -5.89 8.43
CA PHE A 24 11.40 -5.27 7.11
C PHE A 24 12.48 -5.84 6.18
N ASP A 25 13.37 -6.66 6.72
CA ASP A 25 14.33 -7.47 5.95
C ASP A 25 13.69 -8.72 5.33
N ILE A 26 12.59 -9.22 5.90
CA ILE A 26 11.76 -10.31 5.32
C ILE A 26 10.82 -9.74 4.26
N VAL A 27 10.08 -8.67 4.60
CA VAL A 27 9.17 -7.99 3.67
C VAL A 27 9.33 -6.48 3.84
N ALA A 28 9.67 -5.78 2.76
CA ALA A 28 9.89 -4.34 2.77
C ALA A 28 8.73 -3.55 3.42
N ASN A 29 9.07 -2.42 4.05
CA ASN A 29 8.08 -1.54 4.68
C ASN A 29 7.33 -0.69 3.67
N ASP A 30 8.01 -0.23 2.62
CA ASP A 30 7.43 0.60 1.56
C ASP A 30 6.53 -0.25 0.67
N VAL A 31 5.26 0.15 0.60
CA VAL A 31 4.25 -0.50 -0.23
C VAL A 31 3.71 0.54 -1.20
N ARG A 32 3.98 0.31 -2.48
CA ARG A 32 3.38 1.09 -3.57
C ARG A 32 1.99 0.58 -3.88
N ILE A 33 1.02 1.49 -3.87
CA ILE A 33 -0.35 1.24 -4.32
C ILE A 33 -0.55 1.96 -5.65
N ASP A 34 -0.81 1.19 -6.70
CA ASP A 34 -1.23 1.69 -8.00
C ASP A 34 -2.76 1.54 -8.12
N PHE A 35 -3.45 2.61 -8.48
CA PHE A 35 -4.92 2.62 -8.54
C PHE A 35 -5.46 3.14 -9.87
N THR A 36 -6.66 2.66 -10.20
CA THR A 36 -7.52 3.21 -11.25
C THR A 36 -8.96 3.24 -10.72
N ILE A 37 -9.57 4.43 -10.75
CA ILE A 37 -10.91 4.69 -10.23
C ILE A 37 -11.78 5.20 -11.37
N ILE A 38 -12.96 4.62 -11.53
CA ILE A 38 -13.95 5.02 -12.53
C ILE A 38 -15.13 5.65 -11.80
N ALA A 39 -15.35 6.95 -12.01
CA ALA A 39 -16.53 7.68 -11.54
C ALA A 39 -17.66 7.55 -12.56
N THR A 40 -18.79 6.99 -12.13
CA THR A 40 -20.06 6.92 -12.86
C THR A 40 -21.05 7.96 -12.31
N PRO A 41 -21.99 8.48 -13.13
CA PRO A 41 -23.01 9.44 -12.66
C PRO A 41 -23.90 8.90 -11.54
#